data_AF-X0RWT6-F1
#
_entry.id   AF-X0RWT6-F1
#
_cell.length_a   1.000
_cell.length_b   1.000
_cell.length_c   1.000
_cell.angle_alpha   90.00
_cell.angle_beta   90.00
_cell.angle_gamma   90.00
#
_symmetry.space_group_name_H-M   'P 1'
#
loop_
_entity.id
_entity.type
_entity.pdbx_description
1 polymer ?
#
loop_
_entity_poly.entity_id
_entity_poly.type
_entity_poly.pdbx_seq_one_letter_code
_entity_poly.pdbx_strand_id
1 'polypeptide(L)' 'MPKIILSLSEDTNQRFRATCKKLYGDKVGCLSIGAEQAMKEWIEKNNVP' A
#
# COMPACT_ATOMS: atom_id res chain seq x y z
N MET A 1 -7.20 -7.15 14.24
CA MET A 1 -6.44 -6.18 13.42
C MET A 1 -7.41 -5.17 12.85
N PRO A 2 -7.11 -3.85 12.95
CA PRO A 2 -7.88 -2.84 12.24
C PRO A 2 -7.85 -3.14 10.73
N LYS A 3 -8.96 -2.89 10.05
CA LYS A 3 -9.15 -3.19 8.63
C LYS A 3 -9.43 -1.90 7.89
N ILE A 4 -8.70 -1.67 6.81
CA ILE A 4 -8.95 -0.57 5.87
C ILE A 4 -9.45 -1.18 4.56
N ILE A 5 -10.52 -0.61 4.01
CA ILE A 5 -11.05 -0.98 2.70
C ILE A 5 -10.78 0.19 1.76
N LEU A 6 -10.05 -0.08 0.67
CA LEU A 6 -9.71 0.90 -0.35
C LEU A 6 -10.38 0.52 -1.66
N SER A 7 -10.98 1.51 -2.31
CA SER A 7 -11.46 1.38 -3.69
C SER A 7 -10.52 2.16 -4.58
N LEU A 8 -9.88 1.47 -5.53
CA LEU A 8 -8.92 2.05 -6.47
C LEU A 8 -9.45 1.90 -7.89
N SER A 9 -9.03 2.80 -8.78
CA SER A 9 -9.17 2.55 -10.21
C SER A 9 -8.34 1.33 -10.62
N GLU A 10 -8.76 0.66 -11.71
CA GLU A 10 -8.07 -0.56 -12.18
C GLU A 10 -6.61 -0.30 -12.54
N ASP A 11 -6.30 0.81 -13.23
CA ASP A 11 -4.91 1.20 -13.55
C ASP A 11 -4.06 1.40 -12.28
N THR A 12 -4.62 2.06 -11.27
CA THR A 12 -3.91 2.26 -9.99
C THR A 12 -3.68 0.94 -9.27
N ASN A 13 -4.66 0.04 -9.26
CA ASN A 13 -4.55 -1.28 -8.65
C ASN A 13 -3.45 -2.13 -9.31
N GLN A 14 -3.36 -2.11 -10.65
CA GLN A 14 -2.32 -2.83 -11.38
C GLN A 14 -0.91 -2.30 -11.08
N ARG A 15 -0.73 -0.97 -11.12
CA ARG A 15 0.55 -0.32 -10.80
C ARG A 15 0.96 -0.58 -9.35
N PHE A 16 0.01 -0.53 -8.42
CA PHE A 16 0.26 -0.81 -7.01
C PHE A 16 0.72 -2.26 -6.80
N ARG A 17 0.02 -3.23 -7.39
CA ARG A 17 0.40 -4.67 -7.32
C ARG A 17 1.79 -4.92 -7.90
N ALA A 18 2.11 -4.32 -9.04
CA ALA A 18 3.44 -4.43 -9.66
C ALA A 18 4.53 -3.85 -8.74
N THR A 19 4.26 -2.71 -8.10
CA THR A 19 5.16 -2.08 -7.15
C THR A 19 5.38 -2.95 -5.91
N CYS A 20 4.31 -3.44 -5.29
CA CYS A 20 4.39 -4.34 -4.14
C CYS A 20 5.16 -5.62 -4.46
N LYS A 21 4.96 -6.20 -5.65
CA LYS A 21 5.71 -7.39 -6.09
C LYS A 21 7.20 -7.09 -6.27
N LYS A 22 7.56 -5.91 -6.79
CA LYS A 22 8.97 -5.49 -6.92
C LYS A 22 9.64 -5.30 -5.56
N LEU A 23 8.94 -4.76 -4.57
CA LEU A 23 9.50 -4.45 -3.25
C LEU A 23 9.54 -5.66 -2.31
N TYR A 24 8.47 -6.46 -2.29
CA TYR A 24 8.28 -7.51 -1.29
C TYR A 24 8.23 -8.92 -1.88
N GLY A 25 8.35 -9.06 -3.21
CA GLY A 25 8.23 -10.34 -3.90
C GLY A 25 6.82 -10.93 -3.82
N ASP A 26 6.74 -12.25 -3.80
CA ASP A 26 5.49 -13.01 -3.70
C ASP A 26 5.07 -13.31 -2.24
N LYS A 27 5.49 -12.47 -1.27
CA LYS A 27 5.07 -12.62 0.13
C LYS A 27 3.56 -12.50 0.28
N VAL A 28 2.98 -13.41 1.06
CA VAL A 28 1.58 -13.30 1.51
C VAL A 28 1.41 -11.99 2.28
N GLY A 29 0.42 -11.19 1.90
CA GLY A 29 0.14 -9.89 2.51
C GLY A 29 0.98 -8.72 1.97
N CYS A 30 1.72 -8.88 0.87
CA CYS A 30 2.54 -7.82 0.28
C CYS A 30 1.77 -6.52 -0.01
N LEU A 31 0.48 -6.62 -0.37
CA LEU A 31 -0.38 -5.47 -0.63
C LEU A 31 -0.72 -4.71 0.66
N SER A 32 -1.01 -5.43 1.74
CA SER A 32 -1.29 -4.82 3.05
C SER A 32 -0.06 -4.11 3.59
N ILE A 33 1.10 -4.75 3.52
CA ILE A 33 2.38 -4.17 3.95
C ILE A 33 2.69 -2.91 3.13
N GLY A 34 2.56 -2.98 1.80
CA GLY A 34 2.79 -1.84 0.92
C GLY A 34 1.84 -0.68 1.19
N ALA A 35 0.57 -0.96 1.47
CA ALA A 35 -0.43 0.06 1.76
C ALA A 35 -0.13 0.75 3.10
N GLU A 36 0.16 -0.03 4.16
CA GLU A 36 0.53 0.50 5.48
C GLU A 36 1.79 1.35 5.41
N GLN A 37 2.81 0.90 4.70
CA GLN A 37 4.04 1.67 4.51
C GLN A 37 3.78 2.98 3.77
N ALA A 38 3.05 2.94 2.65
CA ALA A 38 2.74 4.14 1.87
C ALA A 38 1.94 5.17 2.70
N MET A 39 0.96 4.72 3.49
CA MET A 39 0.20 5.59 4.38
C MET A 39 1.08 6.19 5.49
N LYS A 40 1.93 5.37 6.12
CA LYS A 40 2.87 5.83 7.14
C LYS A 40 3.80 6.92 6.59
N GLU A 41 4.42 6.67 5.44
CA GLU A 41 5.30 7.66 4.79
C GLU A 41 4.54 8.94 4.40
N TRP A 42 3.29 8.82 3.97
CA TRP A 42 2.47 9.99 3.65
C TRP A 42 2.12 10.80 4.90
N ILE A 43 1.73 10.16 6.00
CA ILE A 43 1.44 10.81 7.28
C ILE A 43 2.69 11.53 7.80
N GLU A 44 3.84 10.85 7.80
CA GLU A 44 5.13 11.42 8.23
C GLU A 44 5.54 12.63 7.39
N LYS A 45 5.39 12.55 6.05
CA LYS A 45 5.71 13.66 5.15
C LYS A 45 4.78 14.85 5.28
N ASN A 46 3.50 14.61 5.59
CA ASN A 46 2.49 15.67 5.64
C ASN A 46 2.18 16.15 7.06
N ASN A 47 2.90 15.63 8.08
CA ASN A 47 2.76 16.03 9.47
C ASN A 47 1.29 16.09 9.92
N VAL A 48 0.49 15.10 9.51
CA VAL A 48 -0.90 14.98 9.95
C VAL A 48 -0.84 14.45 11.39
N PRO A 49 -1.14 15.26 12.42
CA PRO A 49 -1.07 14.84 13.82
C PRO A 49 -2.11 13.75 14.15
#